data_AF-A0A519ZZQ3-F1
#
_entry.id   AF-A0A519ZZQ3-F1
#
_cell.length_a   1.000
_cell.length_b   1.000
_cell.length_c   1.000
_cell.angle_alpha   90.00
_cell.angle_beta   90.00
_cell.angle_gamma   90.00
#
_symmetry.space_group_name_H-M   'P 1'
#
loop_
_entity.id
_entity.type
_entity.pdbx_description
1 polymer ?
#
loop_
_entity_poly.entity_id
_entity_poly.type
_entity_poly.pdbx_seq_one_letter_code
_entity_poly.pdbx_strand_id
1 'polypeptide(L)'
;MSLAFFCGVIKCVFLLLLCLVISPVRAQVSPSAMVPASTLRAYALRLKPGDDLRQQLNAFVATHHLEAGAVLTCVGSLTDVSLRLANQEEATHYRGHFEIVSLVGTLSATGGGHLHLAVADSTGRTLGGHLLDGCRVYTTAEIVLGALPELQFVRETDPTFGYKELVVKPTPAKPAKKR
;
A
#
# COMPACT_ATOMS: atom_id res chain seq x y z
N MET A 1 -49.05 -25.11 77.90
CA MET A 1 -49.55 -26.20 77.03
C MET A 1 -49.09 -25.89 75.61
N SER A 2 -48.41 -26.88 75.02
CA SER A 2 -47.95 -27.06 73.63
C SER A 2 -48.50 -26.15 72.52
N LEU A 3 -47.66 -25.63 71.62
CA LEU A 3 -47.41 -26.24 70.30
C LEU A 3 -46.36 -25.42 69.51
N ALA A 4 -45.54 -26.14 68.75
CA ALA A 4 -44.42 -25.66 67.96
C ALA A 4 -44.75 -25.70 66.44
N PHE A 5 -43.79 -25.19 65.64
CA PHE A 5 -43.61 -25.39 64.19
C PHE A 5 -44.55 -24.64 63.23
N PHE A 6 -44.00 -23.68 62.48
CA PHE A 6 -43.80 -23.76 61.02
C PHE A 6 -43.06 -22.48 60.57
N CYS A 7 -41.76 -22.59 60.32
CA CYS A 7 -41.20 -22.85 58.98
C CYS A 7 -40.73 -21.53 58.35
N GLY A 8 -39.58 -21.06 58.84
CA GLY A 8 -38.77 -20.08 58.15
C GLY A 8 -38.14 -20.72 56.92
N VAL A 9 -38.74 -20.48 55.74
CA VAL A 9 -38.12 -20.85 54.44
C VAL A 9 -38.22 -19.71 53.42
N ILE A 10 -38.98 -18.65 53.71
CA ILE A 10 -39.34 -17.64 52.67
C ILE A 10 -38.28 -16.53 52.49
N LYS A 11 -37.34 -16.33 53.43
CA LYS A 11 -36.34 -15.24 53.31
C LYS A 11 -34.99 -15.62 52.69
N CYS A 12 -34.68 -16.90 52.50
CA CYS A 12 -33.39 -17.31 51.91
C CYS A 12 -33.43 -17.51 50.38
N VAL A 13 -34.60 -17.53 49.75
CA VAL A 13 -34.70 -17.83 48.31
C VAL A 13 -34.52 -16.58 47.44
N PHE A 14 -34.76 -15.38 47.97
CA PHE A 14 -34.63 -14.14 47.18
C PHE A 14 -33.20 -13.62 47.03
N LEU A 15 -32.25 -14.11 47.83
CA LEU A 15 -30.83 -13.73 47.74
C LEU A 15 -29.97 -14.73 46.95
N LEU A 16 -30.60 -15.74 46.34
CA LEU A 16 -29.92 -16.76 45.52
C LEU A 16 -30.25 -16.65 44.03
N LEU A 17 -31.08 -15.69 43.63
CA LEU A 17 -31.43 -15.46 42.22
C LEU A 17 -30.61 -14.36 41.52
N LEU A 18 -29.68 -13.70 42.23
CA LEU A 18 -28.90 -12.58 41.69
C LEU A 18 -27.41 -12.91 41.45
N CYS A 19 -27.03 -14.18 41.35
CA CYS A 19 -25.64 -14.58 41.12
C CYS A 19 -25.41 -15.41 39.85
N LEU A 20 -26.40 -15.57 38.95
CA LEU A 20 -26.31 -16.56 37.86
C LEU A 20 -26.41 -15.99 36.43
N VAL A 21 -26.04 -14.72 36.24
CA VAL A 21 -25.89 -14.16 34.88
C VAL A 21 -24.72 -13.19 34.77
N ILE A 22 -23.57 -13.56 35.35
CA ILE A 22 -22.30 -13.00 34.89
C ILE A 22 -21.68 -14.04 33.96
N SER A 23 -22.24 -14.14 32.75
CA SER A 23 -21.51 -14.77 31.66
C SER A 23 -20.18 -14.03 31.53
N PRO A 24 -19.02 -14.71 31.48
CA PRO A 24 -17.81 -14.01 31.10
C PRO A 24 -18.09 -13.49 29.69
N VAL A 25 -18.11 -12.17 29.51
CA VAL A 25 -17.94 -11.59 28.19
C VAL A 25 -16.57 -12.08 27.75
N ARG A 26 -16.56 -13.20 27.03
CA ARG A 26 -15.38 -13.67 26.35
C ARG A 26 -15.11 -12.58 25.34
N ALA A 27 -14.09 -11.76 25.61
CA ALA A 27 -13.57 -10.84 24.62
C ALA A 27 -13.27 -11.71 23.39
N GLN A 28 -14.16 -11.65 22.40
CA GLN A 28 -13.88 -12.20 21.09
C GLN A 28 -12.77 -11.32 20.57
N VAL A 29 -11.53 -11.78 20.73
CA VAL A 29 -10.42 -11.29 19.94
C VAL A 29 -10.79 -11.67 18.52
N SER A 30 -11.42 -10.74 17.80
CA SER A 30 -11.60 -10.87 16.36
C SER A 30 -10.23 -11.23 15.80
N PRO A 31 -10.10 -12.29 14.98
CA PRO A 31 -8.85 -12.55 14.31
C PRO A 31 -8.49 -11.26 13.59
N SER A 32 -7.41 -10.60 14.01
CA SER A 32 -6.85 -9.49 13.25
C SER A 32 -6.73 -10.01 11.84
N ALA A 33 -7.42 -9.37 10.89
CA ALA A 33 -7.38 -9.79 9.49
C ALA A 33 -5.91 -10.01 9.12
N MET A 34 -5.55 -11.23 8.73
CA MET A 34 -4.17 -11.55 8.38
C MET A 34 -3.75 -10.59 7.27
N VAL A 35 -2.66 -9.85 7.50
CA VAL A 35 -2.09 -8.98 6.48
C VAL A 35 -1.62 -9.87 5.32
N PRO A 36 -2.07 -9.64 4.07
CA PRO A 36 -1.61 -10.39 2.92
C PRO A 36 -0.09 -10.34 2.81
N ALA A 37 0.56 -11.50 2.65
CA ALA A 37 2.01 -11.63 2.59
C ALA A 37 2.44 -12.25 1.25
N SER A 38 3.68 -12.00 0.86
CA SER A 38 4.20 -12.40 -0.44
C SER A 38 5.72 -12.55 -0.39
N THR A 39 6.24 -13.44 -1.24
CA THR A 39 7.67 -13.49 -1.52
C THR A 39 8.09 -12.25 -2.31
N LEU A 40 9.38 -11.89 -2.28
CA LEU A 40 9.89 -10.75 -3.05
C LEU A 40 10.75 -11.26 -4.20
N ARG A 41 10.39 -10.88 -5.44
CA ARG A 41 11.25 -11.06 -6.61
C ARG A 41 11.76 -9.72 -7.10
N ALA A 42 13.07 -9.50 -7.00
CA ALA A 42 13.70 -8.26 -7.42
C ALA A 42 14.08 -8.25 -8.92
N TYR A 43 13.96 -7.09 -9.55
CA TYR A 43 14.34 -6.82 -10.93
C TYR A 43 15.22 -5.57 -10.96
N ALA A 44 16.43 -5.70 -11.51
CA ALA A 44 17.31 -4.56 -11.75
C ALA A 44 17.22 -4.14 -13.22
N LEU A 45 17.06 -2.84 -13.46
CA LEU A 45 17.02 -2.26 -14.80
C LEU A 45 17.71 -0.90 -14.81
N ARG A 46 18.11 -0.48 -16.01
CA ARG A 46 18.73 0.83 -16.25
C ARG A 46 18.00 1.54 -17.38
N LEU A 47 17.49 2.72 -17.11
CA LEU A 47 17.00 3.64 -18.14
C LEU A 47 18.16 4.48 -18.71
N LYS A 48 18.00 4.89 -19.96
CA LYS A 48 18.99 5.59 -20.78
C LYS A 48 18.62 7.06 -20.95
N PRO A 49 19.58 7.92 -21.33
CA PRO A 49 19.30 9.32 -21.64
C PRO A 49 18.09 9.49 -22.57
N GLY A 50 17.19 10.41 -22.22
CA GLY A 50 15.98 10.73 -22.99
C GLY A 50 14.74 9.89 -22.65
N ASP A 51 14.91 8.75 -21.97
CA ASP A 51 13.80 7.92 -21.50
C ASP A 51 12.92 8.69 -20.51
N ASP A 52 11.60 8.48 -20.62
CA ASP A 52 10.65 8.97 -19.62
C ASP A 52 10.54 7.98 -18.46
N LEU A 53 10.89 8.43 -17.26
CA LEU A 53 10.98 7.59 -16.07
C LEU A 53 9.66 6.87 -15.75
N ARG A 54 8.53 7.57 -15.79
CA ARG A 54 7.23 7.01 -15.42
C ARG A 54 6.71 6.07 -16.50
N GLN A 55 6.85 6.44 -17.77
CA GLN A 55 6.40 5.60 -18.88
C GLN A 55 7.19 4.29 -18.95
N GLN A 56 8.52 4.33 -18.77
CA GLN A 56 9.34 3.13 -18.77
C GLN A 56 9.02 2.18 -17.61
N LEU A 57 8.75 2.71 -16.41
CA LEU A 57 8.31 1.89 -15.28
C LEU A 57 6.95 1.22 -15.53
N ASN A 58 6.00 1.98 -16.07
CA ASN A 58 4.69 1.45 -16.45
C ASN A 58 4.78 0.39 -17.55
N ALA A 59 5.61 0.62 -18.58
CA ALA A 59 5.88 -0.35 -19.63
C ALA A 59 6.51 -1.63 -19.06
N PHE A 60 7.48 -1.50 -18.17
CA PHE A 60 8.13 -2.65 -17.53
C PHE A 60 7.13 -3.52 -16.76
N VAL A 61 6.30 -2.93 -15.90
CA VAL A 61 5.32 -3.72 -15.13
C VAL A 61 4.26 -4.36 -16.02
N ALA A 62 3.86 -3.71 -17.11
CA ALA A 62 2.94 -4.27 -18.10
C ALA A 62 3.57 -5.46 -18.84
N THR A 63 4.79 -5.30 -19.39
CA THR A 63 5.51 -6.35 -20.13
C THR A 63 5.79 -7.59 -19.26
N HIS A 64 6.08 -7.39 -17.97
CA HIS A 64 6.36 -8.48 -17.04
C HIS A 64 5.12 -8.97 -16.27
N HIS A 65 3.94 -8.42 -16.56
CA HIS A 65 2.67 -8.77 -15.89
C HIS A 65 2.76 -8.70 -14.37
N LEU A 66 3.33 -7.61 -13.85
CA LEU A 66 3.50 -7.39 -12.41
C LEU A 66 2.25 -6.72 -11.84
N GLU A 67 1.38 -7.50 -11.19
CA GLU A 67 0.14 -7.00 -10.59
C GLU A 67 0.34 -6.30 -9.24
N ALA A 68 1.46 -6.55 -8.56
CA ALA A 68 1.87 -5.87 -7.34
C ALA A 68 3.37 -5.63 -7.36
N GLY A 69 3.76 -4.38 -7.60
CA GLY A 69 5.14 -3.93 -7.67
C GLY A 69 5.43 -2.79 -6.69
N ALA A 70 6.67 -2.73 -6.21
CA ALA A 70 7.19 -1.64 -5.39
C ALA A 70 8.54 -1.18 -5.93
N VAL A 71 8.81 0.12 -5.90
CA VAL A 71 10.16 0.64 -6.14
C VAL A 71 11.00 0.40 -4.89
N LEU A 72 12.09 -0.36 -5.02
CA LEU A 72 13.01 -0.62 -3.92
C LEU A 72 14.12 0.44 -3.86
N THR A 73 14.61 0.87 -5.02
CA THR A 73 15.55 2.00 -5.14
C THR A 73 15.56 2.56 -6.55
N CYS A 74 15.95 3.83 -6.66
CA CYS A 74 16.32 4.48 -7.90
C CYS A 74 17.42 5.50 -7.61
N VAL A 75 18.52 5.43 -8.34
CA VAL A 75 19.59 6.43 -8.35
C VAL A 75 19.83 6.86 -9.79
N GLY A 76 20.01 8.15 -10.05
CA GLY A 76 20.17 8.62 -11.41
C GLY A 76 20.03 10.12 -11.54
N SER A 77 19.76 10.59 -12.74
CA SER A 77 19.63 12.02 -13.02
C SER A 77 18.58 12.32 -14.08
N LEU A 78 18.00 13.52 -14.02
CA LEU A 78 16.97 14.01 -14.93
C LEU A 78 17.33 15.40 -15.50
N THR A 79 16.88 15.69 -16.72
CA THR A 79 16.91 17.05 -17.29
C THR A 79 15.59 17.79 -17.15
N ASP A 80 14.51 17.04 -17.32
CA ASP A 80 13.13 17.53 -17.25
C ASP A 80 12.46 16.82 -16.08
N VAL A 81 11.78 17.59 -15.23
CA VAL A 81 11.07 17.10 -14.06
C VAL A 81 9.66 17.64 -14.08
N SER A 82 8.68 16.76 -13.90
CA SER A 82 7.25 17.04 -13.94
C SER A 82 6.61 16.46 -12.68
N LEU A 83 6.20 17.34 -11.77
CA LEU A 83 5.66 16.95 -10.46
C LEU A 83 4.31 17.61 -10.22
N ARG A 84 3.35 16.85 -9.69
CA ARG A 84 2.19 17.47 -9.02
C ARG A 84 2.53 17.66 -7.55
N LEU A 85 2.53 18.92 -7.12
CA LEU A 85 2.88 19.29 -5.74
C LEU A 85 1.69 19.06 -4.80
N ALA A 86 1.95 19.08 -3.49
CA ALA A 86 0.93 18.86 -2.48
C ALA A 86 -0.21 19.88 -2.62
N ASN A 87 -1.44 19.38 -2.63
CA ASN A 87 -2.66 20.17 -2.79
C ASN A 87 -2.69 21.05 -4.07
N GLN A 88 -1.99 20.62 -5.12
CA GLN A 88 -2.06 21.24 -6.44
C GLN A 88 -2.73 20.27 -7.42
N GLU A 89 -3.56 20.80 -8.31
CA GLU A 89 -4.20 20.01 -9.36
C GLU A 89 -3.26 19.83 -10.56
N GLU A 90 -2.54 20.89 -10.91
CA GLU A 90 -1.72 20.98 -12.11
C GLU A 90 -0.27 20.51 -11.90
N ALA A 91 0.36 20.16 -13.04
CA ALA A 91 1.77 19.84 -13.08
C ALA A 91 2.63 21.10 -12.88
N THR A 92 3.70 20.97 -12.10
CA THR A 92 4.80 21.94 -12.05
C THR A 92 5.99 21.35 -12.78
N HIS A 93 6.53 22.11 -13.74
CA HIS A 93 7.64 21.69 -14.59
C HIS A 93 8.93 22.40 -14.20
N TYR A 94 10.01 21.63 -14.09
CA TYR A 94 11.37 22.12 -13.86
C TYR A 94 12.30 21.61 -14.96
N ARG A 95 13.21 22.47 -15.41
CA ARG A 95 14.24 22.13 -16.39
C ARG A 95 15.61 22.51 -15.83
N GLY A 96 16.60 21.65 -16.05
CA GLY A 96 17.95 21.83 -15.53
C GLY A 96 18.70 20.51 -15.47
N HIS A 97 19.55 20.35 -14.46
CA HIS A 97 20.18 19.08 -14.15
C HIS A 97 19.84 18.73 -12.71
N PHE A 98 19.30 17.53 -12.52
CA PHE A 98 18.80 17.07 -11.24
C PHE A 98 19.33 15.67 -10.94
N GLU A 99 19.74 15.43 -9.70
CA GLU A 99 19.99 14.09 -9.18
C GLU A 99 18.69 13.50 -8.61
N ILE A 100 18.36 12.26 -8.97
CA ILE A 100 17.29 11.49 -8.35
C ILE A 100 17.82 11.02 -6.99
N VAL A 101 17.31 11.61 -5.92
CA VAL A 101 17.69 11.26 -4.54
C VAL A 101 16.68 10.34 -3.86
N SER A 102 15.46 10.24 -4.40
CA SER A 102 14.48 9.23 -3.99
C SER A 102 13.42 9.02 -5.06
N LEU A 103 13.10 7.76 -5.34
CA LEU A 103 11.89 7.35 -6.05
C LEU A 103 11.22 6.25 -5.23
N VAL A 104 9.96 6.47 -4.87
CA VAL A 104 9.19 5.52 -4.06
C VAL A 104 7.81 5.36 -4.65
N GLY A 105 7.19 4.21 -4.39
CA GLY A 105 5.79 4.02 -4.71
C GLY A 105 5.45 2.60 -5.12
N THR A 106 4.18 2.43 -5.47
CA THR A 106 3.59 1.16 -5.87
C THR A 106 3.19 1.20 -7.33
N LEU A 107 3.35 0.06 -8.01
CA LEU A 107 3.08 -0.14 -9.42
C LEU A 107 2.19 -1.38 -9.60
N SER A 108 1.32 -1.33 -10.59
CA SER A 108 0.51 -2.47 -11.01
C SER A 108 0.28 -2.40 -12.51
N ALA A 109 0.42 -3.53 -13.19
CA ALA A 109 0.13 -3.67 -14.61
C ALA A 109 -1.32 -3.28 -14.95
N THR A 110 -2.25 -3.51 -14.03
CA THR A 110 -3.69 -3.23 -14.22
C THR A 110 -4.18 -2.03 -13.43
N GLY A 111 -3.59 -1.76 -12.25
CA GLY A 111 -3.99 -0.69 -11.34
C GLY A 111 -3.24 0.63 -11.52
N GLY A 112 -2.25 0.69 -12.41
CA GLY A 112 -1.38 1.86 -12.60
C GLY A 112 -0.39 2.08 -11.46
N GLY A 113 0.35 3.20 -11.53
CA GLY A 113 1.38 3.57 -10.55
C GLY A 113 1.00 4.74 -9.67
N HIS A 114 1.34 4.66 -8.38
CA HIS A 114 1.40 5.81 -7.47
C HIS A 114 2.86 5.99 -7.05
N LEU A 115 3.55 6.91 -7.73
CA LEU A 115 4.98 7.16 -7.57
C LEU A 115 5.21 8.57 -7.06
N HIS A 116 6.09 8.72 -6.08
CA HIS A 116 6.63 9.99 -5.62
C HIS A 116 8.12 10.06 -5.94
N LEU A 117 8.56 11.23 -6.38
CA LEU A 117 9.94 11.51 -6.75
C LEU A 117 10.45 12.68 -5.90
N ALA A 118 11.69 12.58 -5.42
CA ALA A 118 12.47 13.70 -4.91
C ALA A 118 13.76 13.82 -5.73
N VAL A 119 14.09 15.05 -6.11
CA VAL A 119 15.29 15.38 -6.86
C VAL A 119 16.04 16.55 -6.23
N ALA A 120 17.37 16.55 -6.35
CA ALA A 120 18.23 17.64 -5.91
C ALA A 120 18.82 18.40 -7.11
N ASP A 121 18.78 19.73 -7.07
CA ASP A 121 19.42 20.58 -8.07
C ASP A 121 20.93 20.73 -7.84
N SER A 122 21.60 21.52 -8.69
CA SER A 122 23.06 21.79 -8.59
C SER A 122 23.48 22.51 -7.31
N THR A 123 22.53 23.07 -6.54
CA THR A 123 22.78 23.69 -5.23
C THR A 123 22.49 22.76 -4.06
N GLY A 124 22.04 21.53 -4.34
CA GLY A 124 21.60 20.57 -3.34
C GLY A 124 20.18 20.84 -2.80
N ARG A 125 19.47 21.83 -3.34
CA ARG A 125 18.07 22.06 -2.96
C ARG A 125 17.23 20.92 -3.49
N THR A 126 16.45 20.32 -2.61
CA THR A 126 15.58 19.19 -2.94
C THR A 126 14.15 19.67 -3.17
N LEU A 127 13.55 19.20 -4.25
CA LEU A 127 12.14 19.34 -4.56
C LEU A 127 11.52 17.96 -4.73
N GLY A 128 10.25 17.81 -4.36
CA GLY A 128 9.58 16.52 -4.44
C GLY A 128 8.06 16.64 -4.55
N GLY A 129 7.44 15.60 -5.09
CA GLY A 129 6.02 15.55 -5.33
C GLY A 129 5.58 14.25 -5.99
N HIS A 130 4.34 14.23 -6.46
CA HIS A 130 3.80 13.11 -7.22
C HIS A 130 4.39 13.11 -8.63
N LEU A 131 4.98 11.98 -9.03
CA LEU A 131 5.65 11.82 -10.32
C LEU A 131 4.62 11.80 -11.45
N LEU A 132 4.78 12.69 -12.41
CA LEU A 132 4.04 12.70 -13.67
C LEU A 132 4.92 12.31 -14.84
N ASP A 133 4.30 12.12 -15.99
CA ASP A 133 5.01 11.98 -17.27
C ASP A 133 5.73 13.31 -17.60
N GLY A 134 6.77 13.21 -18.43
CA GLY A 134 7.67 14.30 -18.79
C GLY A 134 8.97 14.32 -17.98
N CYS A 135 9.23 13.33 -17.13
CA CYS A 135 10.47 13.23 -16.37
C CYS A 135 11.55 12.50 -17.18
N ARG A 136 12.46 13.25 -17.81
CA ARG A 136 13.44 12.69 -18.77
C ARG A 136 14.78 12.41 -18.13
N VAL A 137 15.28 11.19 -18.32
CA VAL A 137 16.60 10.76 -17.85
C VAL A 137 17.71 11.59 -18.50
N TYR A 138 18.61 12.12 -17.69
CA TYR A 138 19.78 12.85 -18.16
C TYR A 138 20.93 11.91 -18.52
N THR A 139 21.55 11.25 -17.54
CA THR A 139 22.68 10.33 -17.79
C THR A 139 22.31 8.86 -17.61
N THR A 140 21.58 8.54 -16.54
CA THR A 140 21.18 7.19 -16.18
C THR A 140 20.04 7.24 -15.17
N ALA A 141 19.23 6.18 -15.10
CA ALA A 141 18.45 5.86 -13.90
C ALA A 141 18.59 4.36 -13.63
N GLU A 142 19.20 4.02 -12.50
CA GLU A 142 19.47 2.68 -12.03
C GLU A 142 18.40 2.31 -11.02
N ILE A 143 17.57 1.34 -11.36
CA ILE A 143 16.32 1.06 -10.67
C ILE A 143 16.32 -0.39 -10.21
N VAL A 144 15.83 -0.63 -8.99
CA VAL A 144 15.43 -1.96 -8.55
C VAL A 144 13.94 -1.96 -8.22
N LEU A 145 13.20 -2.84 -8.87
CA LEU A 145 11.77 -3.08 -8.61
C LEU A 145 11.59 -4.40 -7.87
N GLY A 146 10.68 -4.42 -6.91
CA GLY A 146 10.23 -5.62 -6.21
C GLY A 146 8.86 -6.05 -6.71
N ALA A 147 8.70 -7.30 -7.13
CA ALA A 147 7.42 -7.90 -7.44
C ALA A 147 6.96 -8.80 -6.29
N LEU A 148 5.66 -8.75 -6.00
CA LEU A 148 4.98 -9.49 -4.96
C LEU A 148 3.97 -10.47 -5.61
N PRO A 149 4.40 -11.67 -6.06
CA PRO A 149 3.63 -12.52 -6.96
C PRO A 149 2.34 -13.09 -6.36
N GLU A 150 2.25 -13.18 -5.03
CA GLU A 150 1.05 -13.64 -4.33
C GLU A 150 0.02 -12.52 -4.11
N LEU A 151 0.28 -11.29 -4.56
CA LEU A 151 -0.59 -10.13 -4.38
C LEU A 151 -0.96 -9.45 -5.70
N GLN A 152 -2.04 -8.70 -5.63
CA GLN A 152 -2.51 -7.77 -6.64
C GLN A 152 -2.80 -6.41 -6.00
N PHE A 153 -2.25 -5.35 -6.57
CA PHE A 153 -2.56 -3.98 -6.23
C PHE A 153 -3.62 -3.47 -7.19
N VAL A 154 -4.82 -3.23 -6.67
CA VAL A 154 -5.91 -2.60 -7.41
C VAL A 154 -6.21 -1.23 -6.80
N ARG A 155 -6.94 -0.40 -7.56
CA ARG A 155 -7.32 0.94 -7.13
C ARG A 155 -8.84 1.06 -7.15
N GLU A 156 -9.42 1.25 -5.97
CA GLU A 156 -10.87 1.34 -5.77
C GLU A 156 -11.22 2.73 -5.23
N THR A 157 -12.38 3.26 -5.62
CA THR A 157 -12.82 4.58 -5.13
C THR A 157 -13.07 4.52 -3.63
N ASP A 158 -12.32 5.32 -2.87
CA ASP A 158 -12.53 5.53 -1.46
C ASP A 158 -13.58 6.64 -1.24
N PRO A 159 -14.64 6.39 -0.46
CA PRO A 159 -15.72 7.36 -0.26
C PRO A 159 -15.31 8.60 0.56
N THR A 160 -14.18 8.55 1.27
CA THR A 160 -13.72 9.64 2.16
C THR A 160 -13.33 10.88 1.37
N PHE A 161 -12.59 10.68 0.26
CA PHE A 161 -12.07 11.77 -0.57
C PHE A 161 -12.35 11.60 -2.07
N GLY A 162 -12.98 10.49 -2.48
CA GLY A 162 -13.32 10.22 -3.88
C GLY A 162 -12.14 9.77 -4.76
N TYR A 163 -10.93 9.64 -4.20
CA TYR A 163 -9.77 9.14 -4.90
C TYR A 163 -9.79 7.62 -5.04
N LYS A 164 -9.07 7.11 -6.04
CA LYS A 164 -8.86 5.68 -6.19
C LYS A 164 -7.68 5.24 -5.32
N GLU A 165 -7.95 4.65 -4.18
CA GLU A 165 -6.97 4.24 -3.18
C GLU A 165 -6.52 2.80 -3.36
N LEU A 166 -5.36 2.46 -2.78
CA LEU A 166 -4.79 1.11 -2.85
C LEU A 166 -5.67 0.10 -2.13
N VAL A 167 -6.05 -0.97 -2.82
CA VAL A 167 -6.60 -2.18 -2.22
C VAL A 167 -5.67 -3.35 -2.56
N VAL A 168 -5.28 -4.11 -1.55
CA VAL A 168 -4.39 -5.26 -1.69
C VAL A 168 -5.22 -6.54 -1.68
N LYS A 169 -5.13 -7.34 -2.75
CA LYS A 169 -5.85 -8.61 -2.90
C LYS A 169 -4.86 -9.76 -3.07
N PRO A 170 -5.18 -10.98 -2.59
CA PRO A 170 -4.42 -12.17 -2.94
C PRO A 170 -4.54 -12.48 -4.44
N THR A 171 -3.45 -12.91 -5.07
CA THR A 171 -3.48 -13.45 -6.44
C THR A 171 -4.25 -14.79 -6.44
N PRO A 172 -5.23 -14.99 -7.33
CA PRO A 172 -5.92 -16.28 -7.45
C PRO A 172 -4.94 -17.42 -7.74
N ALA A 173 -5.12 -18.56 -7.06
CA ALA A 173 -4.32 -19.74 -7.34
C ALA A 173 -4.49 -20.15 -8.81
N LYS A 174 -3.38 -20.35 -9.54
CA LYS A 174 -3.45 -20.91 -10.89
C LYS A 174 -4.08 -22.31 -10.80
N PRO A 175 -5.09 -22.64 -11.63
CA PRO A 175 -5.62 -23.99 -11.67
C PRO A 175 -4.49 -24.95 -12.05
N ALA A 176 -4.37 -26.05 -11.30
CA ALA A 176 -3.37 -27.07 -11.59
C ALA A 176 -3.57 -27.59 -13.02
N LYS A 177 -2.50 -27.55 -13.84
CA LYS A 177 -2.52 -28.19 -15.16
C LYS A 177 -2.74 -29.68 -14.96
N LYS A 178 -3.90 -30.20 -15.37
CA LYS A 178 -4.10 -31.65 -15.54
C LYS A 178 -3.12 -32.11 -16.62
N ARG A 179 -2.22 -33.02 -16.26
CA ARG A 179 -1.29 -33.68 -17.19
C ARG A 179 -2.01 -34.72 -18.02
#